data_AF-A0A1J5PLA8-F1
#
_entry.id   AF-A0A1J5PLA8-F1
#
_cell.length_a   1.000
_cell.length_b   1.000
_cell.length_c   1.000
_cell.angle_alpha   90.00
_cell.angle_beta   90.00
_cell.angle_gamma   90.00
#
_symmetry.space_group_name_H-M   'P 1'
#
loop_
_entity.id
_entity.type
_entity.pdbx_description
1 polymer ?
#
loop_
_entity_poly.entity_id
_entity_poly.type
_entity_poly.pdbx_seq_one_letter_code
_entity_poly.pdbx_strand_id
1 'polypeptide(L)'
;MRGIFIDPFTRMVTEIDLPEKGDSVDIVALISMMNCNTFDVARLTLADEEIDCYVDDNGLFVQDQAFFIIAGRPLAGKAILLGRTDWWECVPPRATLETVCGAVQWANRRYAQAAIEMQTRAAMAHAVAHGAHVESNGPYGFISTPSAIDPDRDAKEG
;
A
#
# COMPACT_ATOMS: atom_id res chain seq x y z
N MET A 1 -2.35 18.70 11.12
CA MET A 1 -1.16 18.07 10.48
C MET A 1 -1.23 18.15 8.96
N ARG A 2 -0.16 18.57 8.28
CA ARG A 2 -0.10 18.53 6.80
C ARG A 2 -0.09 17.08 6.30
N GLY A 3 -0.93 16.77 5.31
CA GLY A 3 -0.88 15.53 4.53
C GLY A 3 -0.96 15.82 3.03
N ILE A 4 -0.69 14.81 2.20
CA ILE A 4 -0.89 14.90 0.75
C ILE A 4 -2.03 13.96 0.35
N PHE A 5 -3.07 14.50 -0.26
CA PHE A 5 -4.25 13.77 -0.71
C PHE A 5 -4.18 13.49 -2.20
N ILE A 6 -4.47 12.25 -2.59
CA ILE A 6 -4.54 11.79 -3.97
C ILE A 6 -5.99 11.40 -4.27
N ASP A 7 -6.59 12.07 -5.26
CA ASP A 7 -7.91 11.74 -5.79
C ASP A 7 -7.78 11.23 -7.23
N PRO A 8 -7.84 9.91 -7.46
CA PRO A 8 -7.75 9.35 -8.81
C PRO A 8 -9.01 9.56 -9.65
N PHE A 9 -10.15 9.91 -9.03
CA PHE A 9 -11.38 10.19 -9.77
C PHE A 9 -11.28 11.54 -10.48
N THR A 10 -10.76 12.55 -9.79
CA THR A 10 -10.53 13.89 -10.36
C THR A 10 -9.12 14.08 -10.91
N ARG A 11 -8.23 13.10 -10.73
CA ARG A 11 -6.81 13.14 -11.10
C ARG A 11 -6.08 14.33 -10.48
N MET A 12 -6.34 14.56 -9.20
CA MET A 12 -5.73 15.64 -8.44
C MET A 12 -4.84 15.10 -7.33
N VAL A 13 -3.74 15.81 -7.09
CA VAL A 13 -2.92 15.66 -5.89
C VAL A 13 -2.93 17.02 -5.21
N THR A 14 -3.24 17.06 -3.92
CA THR A 14 -3.41 18.31 -3.16
C THR A 14 -2.80 18.18 -1.77
N GLU A 15 -2.32 19.27 -1.21
CA GLU A 15 -2.01 19.32 0.22
C GLU A 15 -3.30 19.54 1.02
N ILE A 16 -3.40 18.86 2.16
CA ILE A 16 -4.54 18.95 3.06
C ILE A 16 -4.06 19.15 4.49
N ASP A 17 -4.88 19.83 5.29
CA ASP A 17 -4.72 19.91 6.74
C ASP A 17 -5.64 18.89 7.42
N LEU A 18 -5.03 17.92 8.08
CA LEU A 18 -5.72 16.89 8.84
C LEU A 18 -5.93 17.33 10.30
N PRO A 19 -7.11 17.09 10.87
CA PRO A 19 -7.34 17.30 12.28
C PRO A 19 -6.49 16.34 13.12
N GLU A 20 -5.91 16.87 14.18
CA GLU A 20 -5.11 16.12 15.15
C GLU A 20 -5.97 15.75 16.36
N LYS A 21 -5.73 14.55 16.90
CA LYS A 21 -6.32 14.08 18.16
C LYS A 21 -5.19 13.67 19.09
N GLY A 22 -4.76 14.61 19.93
CA GLY A 22 -3.50 14.49 20.68
C GLY A 22 -2.32 14.49 19.72
N ASP A 23 -1.38 13.57 19.92
CA ASP A 23 -0.18 13.43 19.08
C ASP A 23 -0.39 12.56 17.81
N SER A 24 -1.66 12.22 17.50
CA SER A 24 -2.01 11.31 16.42
C SER A 24 -3.01 11.91 15.44
N VAL A 25 -3.00 11.41 14.21
CA VAL A 25 -4.01 11.77 13.20
C VAL A 25 -5.38 11.24 13.61
N ASP A 26 -6.43 12.04 13.41
CA ASP A 26 -7.79 11.54 13.64
C ASP A 26 -8.18 10.52 12.57
N ILE A 27 -8.25 9.25 12.98
CA ILE A 27 -8.64 8.13 12.12
C ILE A 27 -10.03 8.33 11.51
N VAL A 28 -10.98 8.94 12.24
CA VAL A 28 -12.33 9.19 11.73
C VAL A 28 -12.29 10.19 10.58
N ALA A 29 -11.41 11.18 10.68
CA ALA A 29 -11.19 12.15 9.61
C ALA A 29 -10.57 11.50 8.37
N LEU A 30 -9.57 10.61 8.55
CA LEU A 30 -8.97 9.87 7.43
C LEU A 30 -10.01 9.06 6.66
N ILE A 31 -10.81 8.25 7.37
CA ILE A 31 -11.88 7.43 6.79
C ILE A 31 -12.88 8.31 6.03
N SER A 32 -13.29 9.43 6.64
CA SER A 32 -14.24 10.37 6.03
C SER A 32 -13.69 11.04 4.76
N MET A 33 -12.42 11.45 4.76
CA MET A 33 -11.79 12.11 3.61
C MET A 33 -11.55 11.15 2.45
N MET A 34 -11.14 9.92 2.73
CA MET A 34 -10.97 8.88 1.72
C MET A 34 -12.31 8.31 1.24
N ASN A 35 -13.40 8.56 1.97
CA ASN A 35 -14.73 8.03 1.71
C ASN A 35 -14.71 6.49 1.60
N CYS A 36 -14.07 5.85 2.57
CA CYS A 36 -14.00 4.39 2.70
C CYS A 36 -14.62 3.92 4.02
N ASN A 37 -14.77 2.59 4.19
CA ASN A 37 -15.22 1.99 5.44
C ASN A 37 -14.04 1.44 6.27
N THR A 38 -13.02 0.95 5.59
CA THR A 38 -11.77 0.44 6.14
C THR A 38 -10.61 0.99 5.31
N PHE A 39 -9.43 1.05 5.92
CA PHE A 39 -8.22 1.45 5.22
C PHE A 39 -7.08 0.51 5.57
N ASP A 40 -6.11 0.42 4.68
CA ASP A 40 -4.82 -0.20 4.91
C ASP A 40 -3.70 0.83 4.69
N VAL A 41 -2.50 0.52 5.16
CA VAL A 41 -1.32 1.38 5.05
C VAL A 41 -0.28 0.72 4.16
N ALA A 42 -0.21 1.18 2.91
CA ALA A 42 0.85 0.81 1.99
C ALA A 42 2.11 1.62 2.31
N ARG A 43 3.17 0.93 2.76
CA ARG A 43 4.49 1.53 2.98
C ARG A 43 5.20 1.75 1.65
N LEU A 44 5.56 3.00 1.36
CA LEU A 44 6.20 3.41 0.12
C LEU A 44 7.54 4.07 0.39
N THR A 45 8.37 4.12 -0.64
CA THR A 45 9.58 4.95 -0.69
C THR A 45 9.47 5.84 -1.91
N LEU A 46 9.53 7.15 -1.73
CA LEU A 46 9.48 8.15 -2.79
C LEU A 46 10.68 9.07 -2.69
N ALA A 47 11.52 9.10 -3.72
CA ALA A 47 12.75 9.91 -3.74
C ALA A 47 13.59 9.74 -2.45
N ASP A 48 13.81 8.48 -2.07
CA ASP A 48 14.57 8.06 -0.88
C ASP A 48 13.93 8.41 0.49
N GLU A 49 12.71 8.94 0.49
CA GLU A 49 11.95 9.19 1.73
C GLU A 49 10.90 8.10 1.96
N GLU A 50 10.83 7.60 3.20
CA GLU A 50 9.77 6.70 3.63
C GLU A 50 8.46 7.46 3.83
N ILE A 51 7.37 6.91 3.29
CA ILE A 51 6.05 7.52 3.39
C ILE A 51 4.98 6.44 3.48
N ASP A 52 4.01 6.67 4.35
CA ASP A 52 2.88 5.79 4.56
C ASP A 52 1.69 6.28 3.73
N CYS A 53 1.14 5.38 2.91
CA CYS A 53 0.02 5.64 2.03
C CYS A 53 -1.22 4.93 2.56
N TYR A 54 -2.12 5.70 3.15
CA TYR A 54 -3.42 5.25 3.62
C TYR A 54 -4.36 5.13 2.42
N VAL A 55 -4.94 3.96 2.24
CA VAL A 55 -5.77 3.62 1.06
C VAL A 55 -7.00 2.84 1.46
N ASP A 56 -8.04 2.89 0.63
CA ASP A 56 -9.22 2.04 0.79
C ASP A 56 -8.86 0.56 0.57
N ASP A 57 -8.85 -0.22 1.64
CA ASP A 57 -8.54 -1.66 1.65
C ASP A 57 -9.53 -2.46 0.77
N ASN A 58 -10.77 -1.98 0.69
CA ASN A 58 -11.81 -2.58 -0.14
C ASN A 58 -11.92 -1.95 -1.52
N GLY A 59 -11.04 -1.00 -1.88
CA GLY A 59 -11.14 -0.20 -3.10
C GLY A 59 -11.22 -1.06 -4.36
N LEU A 60 -10.54 -2.21 -4.38
CA LEU A 60 -10.55 -3.15 -5.51
C LEU A 60 -11.92 -3.77 -5.81
N PHE A 61 -12.80 -3.89 -4.81
CA PHE A 61 -14.10 -4.55 -4.90
C PHE A 61 -15.26 -3.60 -5.24
N VAL A 62 -14.99 -2.30 -5.31
CA VAL A 62 -15.99 -1.26 -5.58
C VAL A 62 -16.20 -1.10 -7.11
N GLN A 63 -17.45 -0.89 -7.52
CA GLN A 63 -17.80 -0.55 -8.91
C GLN A 63 -17.44 0.90 -9.23
N ASP A 64 -17.13 1.20 -10.50
CA ASP A 64 -16.70 2.53 -10.96
C ASP A 64 -15.49 3.12 -10.21
N GLN A 65 -14.61 2.23 -9.74
CA GLN A 65 -13.39 2.60 -9.03
C GLN A 65 -12.36 3.27 -9.97
N ALA A 66 -11.62 4.23 -9.41
CA ALA A 66 -10.47 4.86 -10.04
C ALA A 66 -9.15 4.36 -9.42
N PHE A 67 -8.10 4.32 -10.25
CA PHE A 67 -6.82 3.72 -9.90
C PHE A 67 -5.66 4.67 -10.19
N PHE A 68 -4.58 4.48 -9.46
CA PHE A 68 -3.32 5.16 -9.70
C PHE A 68 -2.16 4.24 -9.34
N ILE A 69 -0.97 4.55 -9.84
CA ILE A 69 0.26 3.88 -9.50
C ILE A 69 1.20 4.91 -8.90
N ILE A 70 1.81 4.56 -7.77
CA ILE A 70 2.81 5.39 -7.09
C ILE A 70 3.89 4.50 -6.50
N ALA A 71 5.17 4.89 -6.63
CA ALA A 71 6.30 4.05 -6.25
C ALA A 71 6.21 2.62 -6.85
N GLY A 72 5.69 2.53 -8.08
CA GLY A 72 5.41 1.27 -8.76
C GLY A 72 4.19 0.49 -8.26
N ARG A 73 3.57 0.85 -7.13
CA ARG A 73 2.44 0.12 -6.56
C ARG A 73 1.10 0.60 -7.14
N PRO A 74 0.29 -0.30 -7.73
CA PRO A 74 -1.09 0.01 -8.12
C PRO A 74 -1.99 0.07 -6.89
N LEU A 75 -2.73 1.17 -6.76
CA LEU A 75 -3.64 1.45 -5.66
C LEU A 75 -5.01 1.88 -6.20
N ALA A 76 -6.05 1.68 -5.40
CA ALA A 76 -7.44 1.92 -5.75
C ALA A 76 -8.09 2.87 -4.75
N GLY A 77 -8.98 3.74 -5.24
CA GLY A 77 -9.65 4.72 -4.39
C GLY A 77 -8.75 5.90 -4.02
N LYS A 78 -9.30 6.76 -3.17
CA LYS A 78 -8.59 7.93 -2.66
C LYS A 78 -7.50 7.51 -1.70
N ALA A 79 -6.44 8.31 -1.60
CA ALA A 79 -5.34 8.03 -0.69
C ALA A 79 -4.84 9.27 0.03
N ILE A 80 -4.28 9.06 1.21
CA ILE A 80 -3.62 10.10 2.00
C ILE A 80 -2.20 9.64 2.29
N LEU A 81 -1.22 10.51 2.05
CA LEU A 81 0.18 10.25 2.35
C LEU A 81 0.60 11.03 3.60
N LEU A 82 1.21 10.31 4.54
CA LEU A 82 1.80 10.86 5.75
C LEU A 82 3.23 10.32 5.92
N GLY A 83 4.07 11.11 6.57
CA GLY A 83 5.36 10.64 7.03
C GLY A 83 5.20 9.78 8.28
N ARG A 84 6.24 9.03 8.61
CA ARG A 84 6.34 8.30 9.86
C ARG A 84 7.67 8.58 10.56
N THR A 85 7.67 8.49 11.88
CA THR A 85 8.91 8.39 12.66
C THR A 85 9.39 6.94 12.72
N ASP A 86 10.60 6.73 13.23
CA ASP A 86 11.15 5.39 13.50
C ASP A 86 10.31 4.60 14.53
N TRP A 87 9.48 5.31 15.32
CA TRP A 87 8.55 4.75 16.30
C TRP A 87 7.13 4.58 15.75
N TRP A 88 6.96 4.66 14.42
CA TRP A 88 5.67 4.49 13.72
C TRP A 88 4.61 5.54 14.06
N GLU A 89 5.04 6.71 14.55
CA GLU A 89 4.14 7.83 14.79
C GLU A 89 3.90 8.61 13.49
N CYS A 90 2.66 9.05 13.27
CA CYS A 90 2.30 9.84 12.11
C CYS A 90 2.89 11.25 12.21
N VAL A 91 3.56 11.70 11.16
CA VAL A 91 4.10 13.06 11.04
C VAL A 91 3.81 13.62 9.65
N PRO A 92 3.92 14.94 9.43
CA PRO A 92 3.87 15.49 8.08
C PRO A 92 4.86 14.76 7.14
N PRO A 93 4.47 14.44 5.90
CA PRO A 93 5.38 13.80 4.95
C PRO A 93 6.54 14.74 4.66
N ARG A 94 7.74 14.22 4.42
CA ARG A 94 8.87 15.04 3.91
C ARG A 94 8.76 15.30 2.42
N ALA A 95 8.15 14.37 1.68
CA ALA A 95 7.86 14.54 0.26
C ALA A 95 7.07 15.83 0.00
N THR A 96 7.42 16.53 -1.08
CA THR A 96 6.70 17.73 -1.51
C THR A 96 5.52 17.35 -2.39
N LEU A 97 4.56 18.26 -2.53
CA LEU A 97 3.46 18.10 -3.47
C LEU A 97 3.97 17.83 -4.90
N GLU A 98 5.00 18.56 -5.34
CA GLU A 98 5.60 18.39 -6.67
C GLU A 98 6.19 16.99 -6.86
N THR A 99 6.94 16.49 -5.88
CA THR A 99 7.51 15.13 -5.91
C THR A 99 6.40 14.08 -6.05
N VAL A 100 5.31 14.21 -5.29
CA VAL A 100 4.20 13.26 -5.37
C VAL A 100 3.47 13.38 -6.71
N CYS A 101 3.19 14.60 -7.19
CA CYS A 101 2.60 14.84 -8.51
C CYS A 101 3.41 14.18 -9.63
N GLY A 102 4.74 14.29 -9.60
CA GLY A 102 5.62 13.68 -10.60
C GLY A 102 5.69 12.15 -10.50
N ALA A 103 5.40 11.58 -9.32
CA ALA A 103 5.45 10.13 -9.09
C ALA A 103 4.13 9.41 -9.39
N VAL A 104 2.99 10.12 -9.33
CA VAL A 104 1.67 9.52 -9.54
C VAL A 104 1.40 9.29 -11.03
N GLN A 105 1.00 8.07 -11.37
CA GLN A 105 0.56 7.68 -12.70
C GLN A 105 -0.91 7.26 -12.64
N TRP A 106 -1.78 7.96 -13.37
CA TRP A 106 -3.20 7.63 -13.41
C TRP A 106 -3.44 6.36 -14.24
N ALA A 107 -4.17 5.41 -13.66
CA ALA A 107 -4.42 4.11 -14.27
C ALA A 107 -5.91 3.88 -14.51
N ASN A 108 -6.24 3.21 -15.61
CA ASN A 108 -7.55 2.57 -15.74
C ASN A 108 -7.49 1.16 -15.11
N ARG A 109 -8.66 0.55 -14.89
CA ARG A 109 -8.75 -0.79 -14.28
C ARG A 109 -7.88 -1.84 -14.97
N ARG A 110 -7.87 -1.86 -16.31
CA ARG A 110 -7.08 -2.85 -17.08
C ARG A 110 -5.58 -2.67 -16.86
N TYR A 111 -5.12 -1.43 -16.85
CA TYR A 111 -3.73 -1.11 -16.61
C TYR A 111 -3.32 -1.43 -15.17
N ALA A 112 -4.17 -1.10 -14.19
CA ALA A 112 -3.94 -1.45 -12.79
C ALA A 112 -3.88 -2.98 -12.58
N GLN A 113 -4.78 -3.75 -13.20
CA GLN A 113 -4.75 -5.21 -13.15
C GLN A 113 -3.47 -5.78 -13.78
N ALA A 114 -3.07 -5.29 -14.94
CA ALA A 114 -1.83 -5.72 -15.59
C ALA A 114 -0.59 -5.41 -14.73
N ALA A 115 -0.55 -4.25 -14.05
CA ALA A 115 0.51 -3.90 -13.12
C ALA A 115 0.56 -4.85 -11.91
N ILE A 116 -0.60 -5.18 -11.32
CA ILE A 116 -0.71 -6.16 -10.22
C ILE A 116 -0.19 -7.54 -10.66
N GLU A 117 -0.60 -8.00 -11.84
CA GLU A 117 -0.16 -9.29 -12.39
C GLU A 117 1.35 -9.31 -12.64
N MET A 118 1.91 -8.24 -13.20
CA MET A 118 3.35 -8.13 -13.45
C MET A 118 4.15 -8.16 -12.15
N GLN A 119 3.71 -7.44 -11.12
CA GLN A 119 4.34 -7.46 -9.80
C GLN A 119 4.25 -8.82 -9.13
N THR A 120 3.08 -9.46 -9.21
CA THR A 120 2.85 -10.79 -8.64
C THR A 120 3.77 -11.81 -9.29
N ARG A 121 3.90 -11.79 -10.63
CA ARG A 121 4.83 -12.66 -11.36
C ARG A 121 6.28 -12.40 -10.99
N ALA A 122 6.69 -11.13 -10.85
CA ALA A 122 8.05 -10.79 -10.45
C ALA A 122 8.37 -11.28 -9.02
N ALA A 123 7.43 -11.10 -8.08
CA ALA A 123 7.57 -11.59 -6.72
C ALA A 123 7.63 -13.12 -6.65
N MET A 124 6.77 -13.81 -7.41
CA MET A 124 6.80 -15.29 -7.53
C MET A 124 8.12 -15.77 -8.12
N ALA A 125 8.61 -15.16 -9.20
CA ALA A 125 9.89 -15.52 -9.81
C ALA A 125 11.06 -15.33 -8.83
N HIS A 126 11.06 -14.23 -8.07
CA HIS A 126 12.06 -13.99 -7.03
C HIS A 126 11.98 -15.03 -5.91
N ALA A 127 10.78 -15.39 -5.45
CA ALA A 127 10.59 -16.40 -4.41
C ALA A 127 11.06 -17.80 -4.86
N VAL A 128 10.73 -18.20 -6.10
CA VAL A 128 11.21 -19.46 -6.70
C VAL A 128 12.74 -19.48 -6.81
N ALA A 129 13.36 -18.37 -7.23
CA ALA A 129 14.82 -18.26 -7.29
C ALA A 129 15.49 -18.45 -5.92
N HIS A 130 14.77 -18.20 -4.82
CA HIS A 130 15.22 -18.38 -3.45
C HIS A 130 14.66 -19.64 -2.77
N GLY A 131 14.21 -20.63 -3.56
CA GLY A 131 13.85 -21.97 -3.08
C GLY A 131 12.43 -22.12 -2.53
N ALA A 132 11.54 -21.14 -2.72
CA ALA A 132 10.14 -21.31 -2.38
C ALA A 132 9.42 -22.21 -3.39
N HIS A 133 8.62 -23.15 -2.89
CA HIS A 133 7.69 -23.93 -3.71
C HIS A 133 6.42 -23.10 -3.93
N VAL A 134 6.05 -22.89 -5.19
CA VAL A 134 4.79 -22.20 -5.55
C VAL A 134 3.78 -23.26 -5.98
N GLU A 135 2.73 -23.47 -5.18
CA GLU A 135 1.56 -24.26 -5.60
C GLU A 135 0.55 -23.36 -6.30
N SER A 136 0.30 -23.60 -7.59
CA SER A 136 -0.65 -22.83 -8.38
C SER A 136 -2.07 -23.38 -8.25
N ASN A 137 -2.90 -22.78 -7.40
CA ASN A 137 -4.35 -23.04 -7.35
C ASN A 137 -5.17 -21.86 -7.88
N GLY A 138 -4.71 -21.22 -8.96
CA GLY A 138 -5.39 -20.11 -9.63
C GLY A 138 -4.47 -18.93 -9.95
N PRO A 139 -5.00 -17.82 -10.51
CA PRO A 139 -4.21 -16.64 -10.91
C PRO A 139 -3.54 -15.92 -9.71
N TYR A 140 -3.92 -16.28 -8.49
CA TYR A 140 -3.37 -15.79 -7.23
C TYR A 140 -2.78 -16.98 -6.44
N GLY A 141 -1.63 -17.50 -6.89
CA GLY A 141 -0.95 -18.58 -6.17
C GLY A 141 -0.59 -18.17 -4.74
N PHE A 142 -0.80 -19.07 -3.78
CA PHE A 142 -0.35 -18.90 -2.40
C PHE A 142 1.15 -19.20 -2.32
N ILE A 143 1.92 -18.31 -1.70
CA ILE A 143 3.32 -18.57 -1.36
C ILE A 143 3.33 -19.20 0.03
N SER A 144 3.51 -20.51 0.11
CA SER A 144 3.89 -21.16 1.38
C SER A 144 5.40 -21.13 1.50
N THR A 145 5.93 -20.42 2.49
CA THR A 145 7.30 -20.68 2.93
C THR A 145 7.34 -22.06 3.60
N PRO A 146 8.43 -22.83 3.44
CA PRO A 146 8.63 -23.98 4.29
C PRO A 146 8.66 -23.46 5.74
N SER A 147 7.78 -23.98 6.59
CA SER A 147 7.93 -23.82 8.03
C SER A 147 9.37 -24.14 8.36
N ALA A 148 10.06 -23.25 9.05
CA ALA A 148 11.31 -23.60 9.69
C ALA A 148 11.02 -24.90 10.47
N ILE A 149 11.77 -25.95 10.14
CA ILE A 149 11.79 -27.18 10.93
C ILE A 149 12.24 -26.71 12.31
N ASP A 150 11.33 -26.74 13.28
CA ASP A 150 11.65 -26.52 14.69
C ASP A 150 12.55 -27.70 15.11
N PRO A 151 13.87 -27.48 15.31
CA PRO A 151 14.79 -28.57 15.60
C PRO A 151 14.57 -29.17 17.00
N ASP A 152 13.72 -28.58 17.85
CA ASP A 152 13.46 -29.03 19.22
C ASP A 152 12.22 -29.93 19.37
N ARG A 153 11.47 -30.20 18.30
CA ARG A 153 10.22 -30.97 18.40
C ARG A 153 10.42 -32.48 18.57
N ASP A 154 11.58 -33.02 18.22
CA ASP A 154 11.88 -34.46 18.28
C ASP A 154 12.64 -34.90 19.55
N ALA A 155 12.85 -34.02 20.54
CA ALA A 155 13.60 -34.35 21.76
C ALA A 155 12.72 -34.76 22.97
N LYS A 156 11.40 -34.98 22.80
CA LYS A 156 10.48 -35.31 23.92
C LYS A 156 9.60 -36.54 23.74
N GLU A 157 9.89 -37.41 22.79
CA GLU A 157 9.32 -38.76 22.75
C GLU A 157 10.44 -39.79 22.56
N GLY A 158 10.96 -40.29 23.68
CA GLY A 158 11.99 -41.33 23.77
C GLY A 158 12.24 -41.76 25.21
#